data_AF-A0A7K3DD25-F1
#
_entry.id   AF-A0A7K3DD25-F1
#
_cell.length_a   1.000
_cell.length_b   1.000
_cell.length_c   1.000
_cell.angle_alpha   90.00
_cell.angle_beta   90.00
_cell.angle_gamma   90.00
#
_symmetry.space_group_name_H-M   'P 1'
#
loop_
_entity.id
_entity.type
_entity.pdbx_description
1 polymer ?
#
loop_
_entity_poly.entity_id
_entity_poly.type
_entity_poly.pdbx_seq_one_letter_code
_entity_poly.pdbx_strand_id
1 'polypeptide(L)'
;NLLARAAPPALCAVRAGDGSLIRSLAAEPGCAALLAAVARDAVDLLTDPAARGALRQCEGDNCPLIYLDTSRGRRRRWCSSEVCGN
;
A
#
# COMPACT_ATOMS: atom_id res chain seq x y z
N ASN A 1 3.80 -15.69 -4.92
CA ASN A 1 4.85 -14.69 -4.69
C ASN A 1 5.77 -15.21 -3.58
N LEU A 2 7.04 -15.51 -3.85
CA LEU A 2 7.95 -16.07 -2.84
C LEU A 2 8.39 -15.05 -1.77
N LEU A 3 8.45 -13.76 -2.12
CA LEU A 3 8.82 -12.68 -1.21
C LEU A 3 7.80 -12.52 -0.07
N ALA A 4 6.51 -12.76 -0.34
CA ALA A 4 5.45 -12.71 0.65
C ALA A 4 5.59 -13.77 1.77
N ARG A 5 6.46 -14.79 1.61
CA ARG A 5 6.65 -15.85 2.60
C ARG A 5 7.51 -15.41 3.79
N ALA A 6 8.47 -14.49 3.61
CA ALA A 6 9.32 -14.03 4.70
C ALA A 6 8.52 -13.23 5.73
N ALA A 7 8.92 -13.23 7.00
CA ALA A 7 8.19 -12.48 8.04
C ALA A 7 8.24 -10.96 7.74
N PRO A 8 7.11 -10.24 7.81
CA PRO A 8 7.13 -8.79 7.66
C PRO A 8 7.70 -8.15 8.94
N PRO A 9 8.01 -6.84 8.94
CA PRO A 9 8.47 -6.15 10.14
C PRO A 9 7.47 -6.31 11.28
N ALA A 10 7.91 -6.85 12.42
CA ALA A 10 7.05 -7.02 13.58
C ALA A 10 6.71 -5.65 14.18
N LEU A 11 5.43 -5.45 14.51
CA LEU A 11 4.92 -4.23 15.12
C LEU A 11 4.79 -4.41 16.63
N CYS A 12 5.08 -3.36 17.38
CA CYS A 12 4.83 -3.30 18.81
C CYS A 12 4.21 -1.95 19.21
N ALA A 13 3.58 -1.92 20.38
CA ALA A 13 3.14 -0.68 21.00
C ALA A 13 4.20 -0.28 22.06
N VAL A 14 4.65 0.97 22.00
CA VAL A 14 5.61 1.55 22.95
C VAL A 14 4.92 2.69 23.69
N ARG A 15 5.17 2.84 25.00
CA ARG A 15 4.67 3.98 25.77
C ARG A 15 5.56 5.19 25.52
N ALA A 16 4.97 6.29 25.06
CA ALA A 16 5.63 7.58 24.96
C ALA A 16 5.73 8.27 26.33
N GLY A 17 6.53 9.34 26.42
CA GLY A 17 6.75 10.07 27.67
C GLY A 17 5.50 10.75 28.25
N ASP A 18 4.49 10.99 27.41
CA ASP A 18 3.17 11.49 27.83
C ASP A 18 2.19 10.38 28.26
N GLY A 19 2.65 9.12 28.28
CA GLY A 19 1.86 7.94 28.65
C GLY A 19 1.03 7.34 27.51
N SER A 20 0.99 7.97 26.33
CA SER A 20 0.28 7.44 25.14
C SER A 20 0.97 6.19 24.58
N LEU A 21 0.21 5.36 23.86
CA LEU A 21 0.77 4.21 23.13
C LEU A 21 0.99 4.59 21.67
N ILE A 22 2.23 4.49 21.21
CA ILE A 22 2.62 4.71 19.82
C ILE A 22 2.99 3.39 19.14
N ARG A 23 2.68 3.27 17.86
CA ARG A 23 3.06 2.13 17.03
C ARG A 23 4.54 2.27 16.65
N SER A 24 5.32 1.23 16.93
CA SER A 24 6.73 1.14 16.53
C SER A 24 7.03 -0.21 15.86
N LEU A 25 8.20 -0.31 15.23
CA LEU A 25 8.78 -1.58 14.84
C LEU A 25 9.51 -2.20 16.03
N ALA A 26 9.36 -3.51 16.20
CA ALA A 26 10.03 -4.24 17.29
C ALA A 26 11.56 -4.27 17.13
N ALA A 27 12.05 -4.14 15.89
CA ALA A 27 13.46 -4.03 15.54
C ALA A 27 13.59 -3.29 14.19
N GLU A 28 14.80 -2.83 13.87
CA GLU A 28 15.09 -2.27 12.55
C GLU A 28 14.89 -3.34 11.46
N PRO A 29 14.07 -3.08 10.43
CA PRO A 29 13.73 -4.10 9.45
C PRO A 29 14.81 -4.23 8.37
N GLY A 30 15.23 -5.47 8.11
CA GLY A 30 16.05 -5.76 6.92
C GLY A 30 15.23 -5.68 5.62
N CYS A 31 15.92 -5.56 4.48
CA CYS A 31 15.30 -5.47 3.15
C CYS A 31 14.31 -6.61 2.85
N ALA A 32 14.63 -7.84 3.24
CA ALA A 32 13.74 -8.99 3.02
C ALA A 32 12.40 -8.85 3.75
N ALA A 33 12.40 -8.31 4.98
CA ALA A 33 11.18 -8.08 5.75
C ALA A 33 10.33 -6.97 5.10
N LEU A 34 10.96 -5.87 4.67
CA LEU A 34 10.27 -4.78 3.96
C LEU A 34 9.64 -5.27 2.65
N LEU A 35 10.37 -6.04 1.85
CA LEU A 35 9.83 -6.64 0.62
C LEU A 35 8.68 -7.59 0.92
N ALA A 36 8.75 -8.35 2.02
CA ALA A 36 7.67 -9.24 2.41
C ALA A 36 6.39 -8.49 2.81
N ALA A 37 6.50 -7.31 3.42
CA ALA A 37 5.34 -6.46 3.71
C ALA A 37 4.65 -6.01 2.41
N VAL A 38 5.41 -5.40 1.49
CA VAL A 38 4.87 -4.95 0.20
C VAL A 38 4.31 -6.11 -0.63
N ALA A 39 5.02 -7.25 -0.64
CA ALA A 39 4.59 -8.43 -1.39
C ALA A 39 3.30 -9.03 -0.83
N ARG A 40 3.07 -8.97 0.49
CA ARG A 40 1.80 -9.39 1.09
C ARG A 40 0.66 -8.44 0.71
N ASP A 41 0.86 -7.13 0.83
CA ASP A 41 -0.14 -6.14 0.41
C ASP A 41 -0.53 -6.33 -1.06
N ALA A 42 0.45 -6.60 -1.93
CA ALA A 42 0.20 -6.89 -3.34
C ALA A 42 -0.57 -8.21 -3.55
N VAL A 43 -0.28 -9.26 -2.78
CA VAL A 43 -1.01 -10.53 -2.84
C VAL A 43 -2.45 -10.32 -2.39
N ASP A 44 -2.68 -9.65 -1.26
CA ASP A 44 -4.01 -9.37 -0.73
C ASP A 44 -4.83 -8.55 -1.73
N LEU A 45 -4.25 -7.48 -2.28
CA LEU A 45 -4.87 -6.64 -3.30
C LEU A 45 -5.25 -7.40 -4.58
N LEU A 46 -4.34 -8.22 -5.10
CA LEU A 46 -4.54 -8.93 -6.37
C LEU A 46 -5.46 -10.15 -6.23
N THR A 47 -5.58 -10.70 -5.03
CA THR A 47 -6.41 -11.90 -4.78
C THR A 47 -7.79 -11.60 -4.22
N ASP A 48 -8.03 -10.41 -3.66
CA ASP A 48 -9.38 -9.94 -3.34
C ASP A 48 -10.08 -9.37 -4.59
N PRO A 49 -11.21 -9.95 -5.06
CA PRO A 49 -11.95 -9.43 -6.21
C PRO A 49 -12.41 -7.98 -6.04
N ALA A 50 -12.78 -7.55 -4.83
CA ALA A 50 -13.28 -6.20 -4.59
C ALA A 50 -12.15 -5.16 -4.68
N ALA A 51 -11.02 -5.41 -4.01
CA ALA A 51 -9.84 -4.55 -4.10
C ALA A 51 -9.24 -4.54 -5.51
N ARG A 52 -9.11 -5.71 -6.16
CA ARG A 52 -8.62 -5.81 -7.55
C ARG A 52 -9.54 -5.07 -8.53
N GLY A 53 -10.86 -5.14 -8.33
CA GLY A 53 -11.84 -4.42 -9.15
C GLY A 53 -11.76 -2.89 -9.05
N ALA A 54 -11.09 -2.37 -8.02
CA ALA A 54 -10.82 -0.95 -7.85
C ALA A 54 -9.51 -0.47 -8.51
N LEU A 55 -8.73 -1.37 -9.12
CA LEU A 55 -7.58 -0.96 -9.94
C LEU A 55 -8.03 -0.28 -11.22
N ARG A 56 -7.42 0.86 -11.52
CA ARG A 56 -7.67 1.68 -12.72
C ARG A 56 -6.37 2.06 -13.38
N GLN A 57 -6.38 2.15 -14.70
CA GLN A 57 -5.30 2.77 -15.46
C GLN A 57 -5.54 4.29 -15.49
N CYS A 58 -4.46 5.07 -15.43
CA CYS A 58 -4.54 6.51 -15.57
C CYS A 58 -5.06 6.90 -16.97
N GLU A 59 -6.00 7.86 -17.02
CA GLU A 59 -6.48 8.46 -18.27
C GLU A 59 -5.64 9.68 -18.72
N GLY A 60 -4.46 9.89 -18.14
CA GLY A 60 -3.54 10.95 -18.55
C GLY A 60 -2.74 10.55 -19.78
N ASP A 61 -2.42 11.52 -20.64
CA ASP A 61 -1.67 11.28 -21.88
C ASP A 61 -0.33 10.59 -21.60
N ASN A 62 -0.10 9.45 -22.27
CA ASN A 62 1.10 8.62 -22.12
C ASN A 62 1.47 8.23 -20.67
N CYS A 63 0.52 8.24 -19.73
CA CYS A 63 0.77 7.85 -18.35
C CYS A 63 0.57 6.33 -18.14
N PRO A 64 1.63 5.54 -17.86
CA PRO A 64 1.51 4.09 -17.74
C PRO A 64 1.04 3.63 -16.35
N LEU A 65 0.77 4.56 -15.43
CA LEU A 65 0.50 4.23 -14.04
C LEU A 65 -0.87 3.58 -13.85
N ILE A 66 -0.87 2.54 -13.02
CA ILE A 66 -2.06 1.93 -12.44
C ILE A 66 -2.22 2.48 -11.02
N TYR A 67 -3.44 2.76 -10.62
CA TYR A 67 -3.76 3.22 -9.27
C TYR A 67 -4.95 2.47 -8.71
N LEU A 68 -5.03 2.44 -7.38
CA LEU A 68 -6.19 1.98 -6.65
C LEU A 68 -7.17 3.15 -6.50
N ASP A 69 -8.34 3.06 -7.12
CA ASP A 69 -9.37 4.09 -6.99
C ASP A 69 -10.07 3.96 -5.63
N THR A 70 -9.56 4.64 -4.61
CA THR A 70 -10.19 4.71 -3.28
C THR A 70 -11.25 5.82 -3.16
N SER A 71 -11.61 6.50 -4.26
CA SER A 71 -12.56 7.61 -4.22
C SER A 71 -13.97 7.14 -3.88
N ARG A 72 -14.75 8.02 -3.24
CA ARG A 72 -16.19 7.80 -3.09
C ARG A 72 -16.83 7.66 -4.48
N GLY A 73 -17.57 6.57 -4.67
CA GLY A 73 -18.24 6.25 -5.93
C GLY A 73 -17.33 5.78 -7.07
N ARG A 74 -16.03 5.58 -6.85
CA ARG A 74 -15.07 5.10 -7.86
C ARG A 74 -15.08 5.92 -9.16
N ARG A 75 -14.96 7.24 -9.02
CA ARG A 75 -15.08 8.23 -10.12
C ARG A 75 -13.75 8.90 -10.46
N ARG A 76 -12.64 8.42 -9.89
CA ARG A 76 -11.33 8.97 -10.19
C ARG A 76 -10.92 8.54 -11.60
N ARG A 77 -10.30 9.45 -12.35
CA ARG A 77 -9.82 9.21 -13.73
C ARG A 77 -8.29 9.17 -13.83
N TRP A 78 -7.61 9.91 -12.95
CA TRP A 78 -6.15 10.11 -13.02
C TRP A 78 -5.41 9.61 -11.77
N CYS A 79 -4.18 9.10 -11.95
CA CYS A 79 -3.32 8.59 -10.89
C CYS A 79 -2.86 9.66 -9.89
N SER A 80 -2.89 10.93 -10.30
CA SER A 80 -2.73 12.13 -9.48
C SER A 80 -3.43 13.27 -10.21
N SER A 81 -4.24 14.05 -9.49
CA SER A 81 -4.86 15.24 -10.08
C SER A 81 -3.83 16.30 -10.45
N GLU A 82 -2.74 16.41 -9.68
CA GLU A 82 -1.68 17.40 -9.92
C GLU A 82 -0.83 17.06 -11.15
N VAL A 83 -0.55 15.76 -11.36
CA VAL A 83 0.35 15.30 -12.43
C VAL A 83 -0.38 15.03 -13.75
N CYS A 84 -1.56 14.41 -13.70
CA CYS A 84 -2.27 13.95 -14.90
C CYS A 84 -3.68 14.55 -15.05
N GLY A 85 -4.16 15.30 -14.05
CA GLY A 85 -5.49 15.90 -14.07
C GLY A 85 -5.54 17.37 -14.48
N ASN A 86 -4.37 17.96 -14.76
CA ASN A 86 -4.20 19.32 -15.23
C ASN A 86 -3.69 19.33 -16.67
#